data_AF-A0A084STZ0-F1
#
_entry.id   AF-A0A084STZ0-F1
#
_cell.length_a   1.000
_cell.length_b   1.000
_cell.length_c   1.000
_cell.angle_alpha   90.00
_cell.angle_beta   90.00
_cell.angle_gamma   90.00
#
_symmetry.space_group_name_H-M   'P 1'
#
loop_
_entity.id
_entity.type
_entity.pdbx_description
1 polymer ?
#
loop_
_entity_poly.entity_id
_entity_poly.type
_entity_poly.pdbx_seq_one_letter_code
_entity_poly.pdbx_strand_id
1 'polypeptide(L)'
;MGEQMLGGLVGKTYDAPEVQAFVAPLGTVDVDEEIGAPESVYYTFEKSGVTVLTDVRSKRVTHIMLEAPQGKRGYRGPIPFGLSFDSSREQIRQALKREPDRTKPFFDAWEMGDYVFHVAYKAGAIKSITFKVD
;
A
#
# COMPACT_ATOMS: atom_id res chain seq x y z
N MET A 1 -17.95 -9.76 2.78
CA MET A 1 -17.77 -8.30 2.90
C MET A 1 -16.31 -8.05 3.23
N GLY A 2 -15.46 -7.69 2.26
CA GLY A 2 -14.03 -7.49 2.53
C GLY A 2 -13.13 -7.19 1.32
N GLU A 3 -13.65 -7.21 0.09
CA GLU A 3 -12.88 -6.89 -1.13
C GLU A 3 -12.94 -5.40 -1.51
N GLN A 4 -13.34 -4.51 -0.58
CA GLN A 4 -13.32 -3.07 -0.79
C GLN A 4 -11.93 -2.49 -0.50
N MET A 5 -11.12 -2.55 -1.55
CA MET A 5 -9.94 -1.76 -1.94
C MET A 5 -9.23 -0.96 -0.83
N LEU A 6 -8.01 -1.37 -0.49
CA LEU A 6 -7.04 -0.63 0.34
C LEU A 6 -6.86 0.83 -0.11
N GLY A 7 -7.07 1.13 -1.40
CA GLY A 7 -7.12 2.51 -1.90
C GLY A 7 -8.19 3.38 -1.22
N GLY A 8 -9.34 2.82 -0.86
CA GLY A 8 -10.42 3.54 -0.15
C GLY A 8 -10.14 3.78 1.35
N LEU A 9 -9.04 3.27 1.88
CA LEU A 9 -8.54 3.62 3.22
C LEU A 9 -7.64 4.85 3.18
N VAL A 10 -7.03 5.15 2.03
CA VAL A 10 -6.26 6.37 1.82
C VAL A 10 -7.20 7.57 1.95
N GLY A 11 -6.72 8.62 2.61
CA GLY A 11 -7.50 9.82 2.94
C GLY A 11 -8.38 9.70 4.17
N LYS A 12 -8.68 8.50 4.68
CA LYS A 12 -9.37 8.31 5.97
C LYS A 12 -8.44 8.60 7.15
N THR A 13 -8.98 8.91 8.31
CA THR A 13 -8.17 9.02 9.54
C THR A 13 -7.72 7.64 10.01
N TYR A 14 -6.54 7.55 10.64
CA TYR A 14 -6.03 6.29 11.19
C TYR A 14 -7.01 5.63 12.16
N ASP A 15 -7.68 6.45 12.98
CA ASP A 15 -8.64 6.01 14.00
C ASP A 15 -10.01 5.59 13.40
N ALA A 16 -10.21 5.70 12.07
CA ALA A 16 -11.45 5.30 11.43
C ALA A 16 -11.70 3.79 11.57
N PRO A 17 -12.95 3.34 11.79
CA PRO A 17 -13.26 1.93 12.02
C PRO A 17 -12.74 0.98 10.94
N GLU A 18 -12.76 1.39 9.65
CA GLU A 18 -12.30 0.52 8.57
C GLU A 18 -10.78 0.43 8.48
N VAL A 19 -10.07 1.51 8.84
CA VAL A 19 -8.60 1.50 8.94
C VAL A 19 -8.18 0.61 10.11
N GLN A 20 -8.84 0.77 11.27
CA GLN A 20 -8.59 -0.08 12.44
C GLN A 20 -8.92 -1.55 12.18
N ALA A 21 -10.01 -1.85 11.49
CA ALA A 21 -10.34 -3.23 11.10
C ALA A 21 -9.27 -3.85 10.18
N PHE A 22 -8.64 -3.05 9.33
CA PHE A 22 -7.52 -3.50 8.49
C PHE A 22 -6.24 -3.73 9.30
N VAL A 23 -5.88 -2.82 10.20
CA VAL A 23 -4.59 -2.89 10.92
C VAL A 23 -4.59 -3.80 12.15
N ALA A 24 -5.74 -3.97 12.81
CA ALA A 24 -5.86 -4.80 14.02
C ALA A 24 -5.30 -6.24 13.88
N PRO A 25 -5.54 -6.98 12.77
CA PRO A 25 -4.99 -8.34 12.62
C PRO A 25 -3.50 -8.37 12.26
N LEU A 26 -2.86 -7.22 11.96
CA LEU A 26 -1.47 -7.18 11.47
C LEU A 26 -0.42 -7.37 12.58
N GLY A 27 -0.84 -7.38 13.84
CA GLY A 27 0.00 -7.65 15.00
C GLY A 27 0.64 -6.40 15.60
N THR A 28 1.82 -6.55 16.20
CA THR A 28 2.55 -5.46 16.83
C THR A 28 2.92 -4.39 15.81
N VAL A 29 2.58 -3.14 16.14
CA VAL A 29 2.97 -1.95 15.39
C VAL A 29 4.19 -1.31 16.03
N ASP A 30 5.14 -0.89 15.20
CA ASP A 30 6.18 0.07 15.55
C ASP A 30 5.77 1.45 15.03
N VAL A 31 5.85 2.47 15.89
CA VAL A 31 5.39 3.82 15.56
C VAL A 31 6.58 4.78 15.61
N ASP A 32 6.91 5.37 14.47
CA ASP A 32 8.01 6.32 14.34
C ASP A 32 7.51 7.66 13.78
N GLU A 33 7.99 8.74 14.39
CA GLU A 33 7.87 10.11 13.92
C GLU A 33 9.25 10.50 13.35
N GLU A 34 9.55 10.02 12.15
CA GLU A 34 10.89 10.14 11.58
C GLU A 34 11.27 11.62 11.36
N ILE A 35 12.48 12.01 11.80
CA ILE A 35 13.01 13.39 11.73
C ILE A 35 13.10 13.90 10.26
N GLY A 36 13.05 13.01 9.26
CA GLY A 36 13.10 13.33 7.83
C GLY A 36 11.75 13.55 7.14
N ALA A 37 10.65 13.16 7.77
CA ALA A 37 9.28 13.41 7.28
C ALA A 37 8.44 13.98 8.44
N PRO A 38 8.74 15.22 8.88
CA PRO A 38 8.20 15.79 10.12
C PRO A 38 6.67 15.97 10.11
N GLU A 39 6.05 15.80 8.95
CA GLU A 39 4.60 15.87 8.77
C GLU A 39 3.95 14.48 8.68
N SER A 40 4.69 13.40 8.94
CA SER A 40 4.18 12.04 8.83
C SER A 40 4.49 11.17 10.05
N VAL A 41 3.54 10.32 10.41
CA VAL A 41 3.69 9.24 11.39
C VAL A 41 3.69 7.91 10.65
N TYR A 42 4.67 7.06 10.94
CA TYR A 42 4.83 5.74 10.36
C TYR A 42 4.31 4.69 11.32
N TYR A 43 3.35 3.89 10.87
CA TYR A 43 2.85 2.71 11.57
C TYR A 43 3.33 1.47 10.82
N THR A 44 4.41 0.87 11.29
CA THR A 44 5.08 -0.26 10.64
C THR A 44 4.71 -1.57 11.32
N PHE A 45 4.13 -2.49 10.55
CA PHE A 45 3.81 -3.85 10.97
C PHE A 45 4.81 -4.82 10.33
N GLU A 46 6.04 -4.84 10.85
CA GLU A 46 7.20 -5.49 10.19
C GLU A 46 6.95 -6.95 9.76
N LYS A 47 6.32 -7.76 10.64
CA LYS A 47 6.06 -9.17 10.33
C LYS A 47 5.05 -9.33 9.19
N SER A 48 4.08 -8.42 9.14
CA SER A 48 3.01 -8.42 8.14
C SER A 48 3.41 -7.69 6.85
N GLY A 49 4.56 -7.02 6.81
CA GLY A 49 5.02 -6.27 5.63
C GLY A 49 4.08 -5.15 5.22
N VAL A 50 3.47 -4.48 6.20
CA VAL A 50 2.56 -3.34 5.96
C VAL A 50 3.12 -2.12 6.66
N THR A 51 3.17 -1.01 5.95
CA THR A 51 3.43 0.31 6.53
C THR A 51 2.27 1.25 6.19
N VAL A 52 1.69 1.89 7.20
CA VAL A 52 0.70 2.95 7.03
C VAL A 52 1.36 4.27 7.40
N LEU A 53 1.36 5.25 6.48
CA LEU A 53 1.82 6.60 6.77
C LEU A 53 0.60 7.50 6.96
N THR A 54 0.64 8.37 7.95
CA THR A 54 -0.42 9.35 8.18
C THR A 54 0.14 10.74 8.30
N ASP A 55 -0.59 11.75 7.82
CA ASP A 55 -0.29 13.15 8.13
C ASP A 55 -0.38 13.39 9.65
N VAL A 56 0.65 14.00 10.24
CA VAL A 56 0.77 14.16 11.71
C VAL A 56 -0.35 15.02 12.31
N ARG A 57 -0.89 15.99 11.55
CA ARG A 57 -1.89 16.95 12.06
C ARG A 57 -3.31 16.39 11.98
N SER A 58 -3.68 15.90 10.81
CA SER A 58 -5.02 15.41 10.50
C SER A 58 -5.20 13.92 10.79
N LYS A 59 -4.10 13.20 11.03
CA LYS A 59 -4.03 11.73 11.15
C LYS A 59 -4.57 11.00 9.92
N ARG A 60 -4.68 11.67 8.77
CA ARG A 60 -5.18 11.04 7.54
C ARG A 60 -4.12 10.14 6.97
N VAL A 61 -4.52 8.92 6.60
CA VAL A 61 -3.68 7.95 5.89
C VAL A 61 -3.27 8.55 4.55
N THR A 62 -1.98 8.78 4.36
CA THR A 62 -1.42 9.27 3.11
C THR A 62 -0.90 8.13 2.27
N HIS A 63 -0.39 7.05 2.90
CA HIS A 63 0.13 5.87 2.21
C HIS A 63 -0.25 4.59 2.95
N ILE A 64 -0.53 3.54 2.17
CA ILE A 64 -0.52 2.15 2.61
C ILE A 64 0.44 1.41 1.69
N MET A 65 1.55 0.93 2.24
CA MET A 65 2.54 0.14 1.53
C MET A 65 2.46 -1.32 1.95
N LEU A 66 2.46 -2.21 0.97
CA LEU A 66 2.52 -3.66 1.11
C LEU A 66 3.82 -4.16 0.52
N GLU A 67 4.64 -4.84 1.31
CA GLU A 67 5.88 -5.44 0.87
C GLU A 67 5.66 -6.88 0.41
N ALA A 68 6.32 -7.28 -0.68
CA ALA A 68 6.25 -8.64 -1.18
C ALA A 68 6.78 -9.66 -0.13
N PRO A 69 6.17 -10.84 -0.01
CA PRO A 69 6.63 -11.90 0.89
C PRO A 69 8.11 -12.25 0.73
N GLN A 70 8.85 -12.25 1.82
CA GLN A 70 10.23 -12.74 1.91
C GLN A 70 10.41 -13.60 3.17
N GLY A 71 10.48 -14.91 2.99
CA GLY A 71 10.53 -15.86 4.10
C GLY A 71 9.29 -15.74 4.99
N LYS A 72 9.47 -15.39 6.27
CA LYS A 72 8.37 -15.23 7.24
C LYS A 72 7.79 -13.81 7.30
N ARG A 73 8.35 -12.86 6.52
CA ARG A 73 7.91 -11.44 6.48
C ARG A 73 7.19 -11.13 5.17
N GLY A 74 6.53 -9.98 5.11
CA GLY A 74 5.83 -9.48 3.92
C GLY A 74 4.31 -9.73 3.94
N TYR A 75 3.59 -8.98 3.12
CA TYR A 75 2.13 -9.01 3.07
C TYR A 75 1.62 -10.26 2.35
N ARG A 76 0.81 -11.05 3.05
CA ARG A 76 0.22 -12.30 2.56
C ARG A 76 -1.30 -12.25 2.43
N GLY A 77 -1.88 -11.09 2.70
CA GLY A 77 -3.31 -10.87 2.54
C GLY A 77 -3.70 -10.70 1.07
N PRO A 78 -5.01 -10.56 0.80
CA PRO A 78 -5.51 -10.30 -0.54
C PRO A 78 -4.99 -8.95 -1.06
N ILE A 79 -4.60 -8.92 -2.34
CA ILE A 79 -4.23 -7.71 -3.06
C ILE A 79 -5.42 -7.32 -3.96
N PRO A 80 -5.79 -6.03 -4.04
CA PRO A 80 -6.85 -5.56 -4.93
C PRO A 80 -6.69 -6.03 -6.39
N PHE A 81 -7.81 -6.08 -7.11
CA PHE A 81 -7.89 -6.47 -8.52
C PHE A 81 -7.52 -7.93 -8.81
N GLY A 82 -7.53 -8.79 -7.79
CA GLY A 82 -7.15 -10.20 -7.91
C GLY A 82 -5.67 -10.42 -8.21
N LEU A 83 -4.84 -9.42 -7.88
CA LEU A 83 -3.41 -9.46 -8.13
C LEU A 83 -2.66 -10.32 -7.09
N SER A 84 -1.43 -10.67 -7.44
CA SER A 84 -0.45 -11.27 -6.55
C SER A 84 0.90 -10.58 -6.72
N PHE A 85 1.82 -10.76 -5.77
CA PHE A 85 3.20 -10.25 -5.92
C PHE A 85 3.99 -10.93 -7.06
N ASP A 86 3.49 -12.06 -7.57
CA ASP A 86 4.06 -12.76 -8.73
C ASP A 86 3.48 -12.25 -10.06
N SER A 87 2.54 -11.31 -10.02
CA SER A 87 1.91 -10.77 -11.23
C SER A 87 2.93 -10.00 -12.07
N SER A 88 2.99 -10.32 -13.37
CA SER A 88 3.78 -9.55 -14.35
C SER A 88 3.14 -8.19 -14.63
N ARG A 89 3.89 -7.28 -15.27
CA ARG A 89 3.37 -5.99 -15.72
C ARG A 89 2.15 -6.16 -16.64
N GLU A 90 2.20 -7.13 -17.54
CA GLU A 90 1.11 -7.45 -18.46
C GLU A 90 -0.12 -7.96 -17.69
N GLN A 91 0.06 -8.84 -16.70
CA GLN A 91 -1.04 -9.32 -15.87
C GLN A 91 -1.69 -8.19 -15.07
N ILE A 92 -0.90 -7.25 -14.54
CA ILE A 92 -1.43 -6.06 -13.85
C ILE A 92 -2.30 -5.22 -14.80
N ARG A 93 -1.81 -4.94 -16.02
CA ARG A 93 -2.56 -4.17 -17.03
C ARG A 93 -3.86 -4.86 -17.43
N GLN A 94 -3.84 -6.19 -17.57
CA GLN A 94 -5.05 -6.96 -17.87
C GLN A 94 -6.06 -6.92 -16.72
N ALA A 95 -5.58 -7.01 -15.47
CA ALA A 95 -6.45 -6.92 -14.29
C ALA A 95 -7.10 -5.54 -14.15
N LEU A 96 -6.34 -4.47 -14.40
CA LEU A 96 -6.82 -3.09 -14.36
C LEU A 96 -7.57 -2.66 -15.63
N LYS A 97 -7.45 -3.43 -16.72
CA LYS A 97 -7.99 -3.13 -18.06
C LYS A 97 -7.56 -1.76 -18.57
N ARG A 98 -6.34 -1.32 -18.21
CA ARG A 98 -5.79 0.02 -18.53
C ARG A 98 -4.26 0.02 -18.44
N GLU A 99 -3.61 0.82 -19.30
CA GLU A 99 -2.18 1.12 -19.20
C GLU A 99 -1.85 2.04 -18.01
N PRO A 100 -0.62 2.00 -17.46
CA PRO A 100 -0.19 2.93 -16.41
C PRO A 100 -0.10 4.36 -16.91
N ASP A 101 -0.51 5.32 -16.07
CA ASP A 101 -0.34 6.75 -16.32
C ASP A 101 1.12 7.18 -16.25
N ARG A 102 1.90 6.51 -15.38
CA ARG A 102 3.35 6.72 -15.25
C ARG A 102 4.06 5.37 -15.30
N THR A 103 5.02 5.23 -16.22
CA THR A 103 5.87 4.04 -16.37
C THR A 103 7.34 4.42 -16.23
N LYS A 104 8.08 3.68 -15.39
CA LYS A 104 9.53 3.78 -15.21
C LYS A 104 10.15 2.37 -15.14
N PRO A 105 11.48 2.22 -15.28
CA PRO A 105 12.14 0.91 -15.18
C PRO A 105 11.84 0.16 -13.87
N PHE A 106 11.65 0.91 -12.77
CA PHE A 106 11.47 0.37 -11.43
C PHE A 106 10.06 0.56 -10.85
N PHE A 107 9.11 1.18 -11.57
CA PHE A 107 7.70 1.21 -11.14
C PHE A 107 6.72 1.49 -12.28
N ASP A 108 5.46 1.17 -12.03
CA ASP A 108 4.28 1.64 -12.77
C ASP A 108 3.29 2.27 -11.79
N ALA A 109 2.57 3.31 -12.23
CA ALA A 109 1.55 3.96 -11.42
C ALA A 109 0.30 4.31 -12.23
N TRP A 110 -0.85 4.19 -11.58
CA TRP A 110 -2.18 4.52 -12.10
C TRP A 110 -2.86 5.52 -11.18
N GLU A 111 -3.46 6.56 -11.76
CA GLU A 111 -4.34 7.50 -11.08
C GLU A 111 -5.75 6.91 -11.04
N MET A 112 -6.23 6.61 -9.83
CA MET A 112 -7.48 5.89 -9.56
C MET A 112 -8.59 6.82 -9.03
N GLY A 113 -8.49 8.11 -9.33
CA GLY A 113 -9.37 9.16 -8.79
C GLY A 113 -8.84 9.66 -7.44
N ASP A 114 -9.28 9.03 -6.35
CA ASP A 114 -8.98 9.50 -4.99
C ASP A 114 -7.60 9.04 -4.45
N TYR A 115 -6.91 8.18 -5.20
CA TYR A 115 -5.59 7.66 -4.83
C TYR A 115 -4.79 7.28 -6.07
N VAL A 116 -3.48 7.13 -5.89
CA VAL A 116 -2.54 6.55 -6.84
C VAL A 116 -2.25 5.10 -6.44
N PHE A 117 -2.46 4.18 -7.37
CA PHE A 117 -1.99 2.80 -7.26
C PHE A 117 -0.59 2.71 -7.85
N HIS A 118 0.41 2.42 -7.01
CA HIS A 118 1.81 2.41 -7.39
C HIS A 118 2.42 1.02 -7.15
N VAL A 119 3.00 0.43 -8.20
CA VAL A 119 3.64 -0.90 -8.14
C VAL A 119 5.13 -0.71 -8.38
N ALA A 120 5.95 -1.02 -7.38
CA ALA A 120 7.41 -0.95 -7.47
C ALA A 120 8.00 -2.33 -7.78
N TYR A 121 9.02 -2.37 -8.63
CA TYR A 121 9.67 -3.58 -9.07
C TYR A 121 11.14 -3.64 -8.65
N LYS A 122 11.64 -4.86 -8.43
CA LYS A 122 13.08 -5.14 -8.25
C LYS A 122 13.41 -6.41 -9.03
N ALA A 123 14.41 -6.32 -9.93
CA ALA A 123 14.82 -7.44 -10.78
C ALA A 123 13.66 -8.11 -11.55
N GLY A 124 12.69 -7.31 -12.00
CA GLY A 124 11.54 -7.79 -12.78
C GLY A 124 10.35 -8.33 -11.97
N ALA A 125 10.50 -8.53 -10.66
CA ALA A 125 9.40 -8.94 -9.77
C ALA A 125 8.82 -7.74 -8.99
N ILE A 126 7.56 -7.85 -8.54
CA ILE A 126 6.97 -6.84 -7.66
C ILE A 126 7.70 -6.87 -6.32
N LYS A 127 8.24 -5.73 -5.91
CA LYS A 127 8.85 -5.53 -4.60
C LYS A 127 7.82 -5.05 -3.60
N SER A 128 6.99 -4.10 -4.00
CA SER A 128 5.96 -3.51 -3.15
C SER A 128 4.81 -2.94 -3.96
N ILE A 129 3.67 -2.84 -3.31
CA ILE A 129 2.46 -2.18 -3.82
C ILE A 129 2.11 -1.08 -2.84
N THR A 130 1.83 0.12 -3.34
CA THR A 130 1.52 1.29 -2.53
C THR A 130 0.24 1.93 -3.02
N PHE A 131 -0.67 2.21 -2.10
CA PHE A 131 -1.82 3.09 -2.30
C PHE A 131 -1.49 4.41 -1.62
N LYS A 132 -1.58 5.53 -2.34
CA LYS A 132 -1.22 6.83 -1.76
C LYS A 132 -2.06 7.97 -2.29
N VAL A 133 -2.14 9.06 -1.54
CA VAL A 133 -2.63 10.34 -2.08
C VAL A 133 -1.69 10.81 -3.19
N ASP A 134 -2.23 11.47 -4.22
CA ASP A 134 -1.43 12.08 -5.29
C ASP A 134 -0.68 13.34 -4.80
#